data_AF-A0A1Y4WPR1-F1
#
_entry.id   AF-A0A1Y4WPR1-F1
#
_cell.length_a   1.000
_cell.length_b   1.000
_cell.length_c   1.000
_cell.angle_alpha   90.00
_cell.angle_beta   90.00
_cell.angle_gamma   90.00
#
_symmetry.space_group_name_H-M   'P 1'
#
loop_
_entity.id
_entity.type
_entity.pdbx_description
1 polymer ?
#
loop_
_entity_poly.entity_id
_entity_poly.type
_entity_poly.pdbx_seq_one_letter_code
_entity_poly.pdbx_strand_id
1 'polypeptide(L)'
;MSLPKRDGVHDRYYLIHKPDTSPEVLAEADLCIQDVLNGTARENHSAYPTVVRNHNGTPFLPSQLLDRYLSKLPLKGFPYEEVVIFCDALRRLAGWKEIDHTLRQYIEKQVQERYFEVGEKEDYFSPFPPCAVWPELRPEDIDEGLLRFACYVAVCYTVYGLSFEYLTTEHILGLVSQLRPDMVKELKTSGTGKLPPNIQKRKTKHLTASANDAFATIRITARDCTEGCCDEALSYLVEVLEQPEFPRSYSIEFRGPEKIYLPIPGLPKKGVNQLFACAVRYPRLHVRMENYARLAMREDEWYQNLSDEICALPGTFAVFALGLEGPKWWGLVCDYLDRCDDEHSSLQEKFIHAFFKKYGFTAQSLPVLVHGVQSMQNLKPAKEFRTLIANEESLDALLEIKGHLEYYLPEESGNDKRALAYLWRDVLWAIWGTASENGGSKVIKSAPKELKEKYQQVFA
;
A
#
# COMPACT_ATOMS: atom_id res chain seq x y z
N MET A 1 0.77 44.06 -8.80
CA MET A 1 1.47 44.50 -7.58
C MET A 1 2.69 43.61 -7.39
N SER A 2 3.82 44.15 -6.93
CA SER A 2 5.01 43.31 -6.67
C SER A 2 4.88 42.69 -5.29
N LEU A 3 4.74 41.37 -5.21
CA LEU A 3 4.83 40.66 -3.94
C LEU A 3 6.21 40.86 -3.30
N PRO A 4 6.33 40.79 -1.96
CA PRO A 4 7.62 40.81 -1.28
C PRO A 4 8.47 39.59 -1.69
N LYS A 5 9.77 39.62 -1.36
CA LYS A 5 10.64 38.47 -1.57
C LYS A 5 10.14 37.28 -0.73
N ARG A 6 10.18 36.09 -1.32
CA ARG A 6 9.87 34.83 -0.63
C ARG A 6 10.85 34.61 0.52
N ASP A 7 10.36 34.03 1.60
CA ASP A 7 11.08 33.86 2.86
C ASP A 7 11.14 32.40 3.35
N GLY A 8 10.65 31.47 2.53
CA GLY A 8 10.86 30.03 2.69
C GLY A 8 12.26 29.57 2.28
N VAL A 9 12.55 28.29 2.53
CA VAL A 9 13.85 27.67 2.22
C VAL A 9 14.22 27.89 0.74
N HIS A 10 15.43 28.42 0.50
CA HIS A 10 15.93 28.78 -0.83
C HIS A 10 14.97 29.67 -1.65
N ASP A 11 14.24 30.58 -0.98
CA ASP A 11 13.27 31.49 -1.61
C ASP A 11 12.17 30.75 -2.41
N ARG A 12 11.83 29.51 -2.05
CA ARG A 12 10.91 28.67 -2.83
C ARG A 12 9.42 28.96 -2.62
N TYR A 13 9.04 29.47 -1.46
CA TYR A 13 7.65 29.68 -1.05
C TYR A 13 7.54 30.81 -0.01
N TYR A 14 6.32 31.26 0.27
CA TYR A 14 6.02 32.23 1.34
C TYR A 14 5.64 31.52 2.64
N LEU A 15 6.14 32.02 3.77
CA LEU A 15 5.71 31.62 5.11
C LEU A 15 4.57 32.54 5.56
N ILE A 16 3.37 31.99 5.71
CA ILE A 16 2.16 32.77 6.02
C ILE A 16 1.66 32.64 7.47
N HIS A 17 2.45 31.98 8.33
CA HIS A 17 2.15 31.82 9.76
C HIS A 17 2.71 32.95 10.63
N LYS A 18 3.51 33.86 10.05
CA LYS A 18 4.12 34.96 10.79
C LYS A 18 3.11 36.09 10.99
N PRO A 19 3.09 36.75 12.15
CA PRO A 19 2.14 37.82 12.43
C PRO A 19 2.35 39.07 11.54
N ASP A 20 3.55 39.24 10.98
CA ASP A 20 3.94 40.36 10.12
C ASP A 20 3.88 40.04 8.61
N THR A 21 3.31 38.89 8.21
CA THR A 21 3.13 38.55 6.79
C THR A 21 2.27 39.61 6.06
N SER A 22 2.72 40.06 4.89
CA SER A 22 2.05 41.12 4.12
C SER A 22 0.61 40.72 3.72
N PRO A 23 -0.36 41.65 3.80
CA PRO A 23 -1.74 41.39 3.41
C PRO A 23 -1.89 40.89 1.97
N GLU A 24 -1.05 41.35 1.05
CA GLU A 24 -1.03 40.92 -0.35
C GLU A 24 -0.63 39.44 -0.48
N VAL A 25 0.34 38.98 0.31
CA VAL A 25 0.73 37.56 0.36
C VAL A 25 -0.40 36.71 0.95
N LEU A 26 -1.07 37.21 1.99
CA LEU A 26 -2.21 36.52 2.60
C LEU A 26 -3.41 36.44 1.65
N ALA A 27 -3.64 37.46 0.81
CA ALA A 27 -4.66 37.44 -0.23
C ALA A 27 -4.34 36.41 -1.32
N GLU A 28 -3.07 36.30 -1.73
CA GLU A 28 -2.63 35.25 -2.66
C GLU A 28 -2.77 33.84 -2.06
N ALA A 29 -2.58 33.68 -0.75
CA ALA A 29 -2.84 32.42 -0.06
C ALA A 29 -4.33 32.07 -0.02
N ASP A 30 -5.20 33.06 0.20
CA ASP A 30 -6.66 32.87 0.14
C ASP A 30 -7.13 32.52 -1.27
N LEU A 31 -6.54 33.13 -2.30
CA LEU A 31 -6.74 32.75 -3.70
C LEU A 31 -6.26 31.31 -3.96
N CYS A 32 -5.11 30.92 -3.39
CA CYS A 32 -4.60 29.56 -3.51
C CYS A 32 -5.57 28.53 -2.91
N ILE A 33 -6.17 28.81 -1.75
CA ILE A 33 -7.21 27.96 -1.14
C ILE A 33 -8.40 27.78 -2.09
N GLN A 34 -8.86 28.87 -2.73
CA GLN A 34 -9.93 28.79 -3.73
C GLN A 34 -9.51 28.01 -4.98
N ASP A 35 -8.28 28.15 -5.44
CA ASP A 35 -7.76 27.38 -6.58
C ASP A 35 -7.64 25.89 -6.29
N VAL A 36 -7.33 25.51 -5.05
CA VAL A 36 -7.36 24.10 -4.61
C VAL A 36 -8.79 23.56 -4.71
N LEU A 37 -9.79 24.30 -4.22
CA LEU A 37 -11.21 23.93 -4.33
C LEU A 37 -11.68 23.84 -5.78
N ASN A 38 -11.22 24.74 -6.64
CA ASN A 38 -11.57 24.80 -8.05
C ASN A 38 -10.78 23.80 -8.92
N GLY A 39 -9.78 23.11 -8.36
CA GLY A 39 -8.90 22.20 -9.10
C GLY A 39 -7.95 22.91 -10.09
N THR A 40 -7.70 24.21 -9.91
CA THR A 40 -6.82 25.03 -10.75
C THR A 40 -5.42 25.19 -10.16
N ALA A 41 -5.25 24.88 -8.88
CA ALA A 41 -3.94 24.88 -8.22
C ALA A 41 -3.02 23.80 -8.78
N ARG A 42 -1.71 24.02 -8.67
CA ARG A 42 -0.67 23.10 -9.15
C ARG A 42 0.36 22.80 -8.08
N GLU A 43 0.69 21.53 -7.92
CA GLU A 43 1.75 21.05 -7.04
C GLU A 43 3.14 21.19 -7.67
N ASN A 44 4.16 21.15 -6.83
CA ASN A 44 5.55 21.06 -7.26
C ASN A 44 6.36 20.18 -6.29
N HIS A 45 6.74 18.99 -6.78
CA HIS A 45 7.55 17.98 -6.09
C HIS A 45 9.05 18.03 -6.46
N SER A 46 9.53 19.06 -7.15
CA SER A 46 10.91 19.11 -7.65
C SER A 46 11.97 19.15 -6.53
N ALA A 47 11.56 19.47 -5.30
CA ALA A 47 12.38 19.40 -4.09
C ALA A 47 11.48 19.45 -2.85
N TYR A 48 11.96 18.93 -1.73
CA TYR A 48 11.28 19.01 -0.43
C TYR A 48 11.43 20.40 0.23
N PRO A 49 10.41 20.92 0.95
CA PRO A 49 9.04 20.40 1.04
C PRO A 49 8.24 20.61 -0.25
N THR A 50 7.18 19.83 -0.44
CA THR A 50 6.23 20.03 -1.54
C THR A 50 5.55 21.39 -1.39
N VAL A 51 5.34 22.08 -2.50
CA VAL A 51 4.64 23.37 -2.50
C VAL A 51 3.44 23.34 -3.44
N VAL A 52 2.40 24.09 -3.08
CA VAL A 52 1.20 24.30 -3.91
C VAL A 52 1.22 25.73 -4.43
N ARG A 53 0.93 25.89 -5.72
CA ARG A 53 0.88 27.15 -6.43
C ARG A 53 -0.54 27.47 -6.85
N ASN A 54 -0.92 28.73 -6.64
CA ASN A 54 -2.13 29.27 -7.21
C ASN A 54 -1.97 29.50 -8.74
N HIS A 55 -3.04 29.92 -9.42
CA HIS A 55 -3.01 30.17 -10.87
C HIS A 55 -2.03 31.28 -11.31
N ASN A 56 -1.65 32.18 -10.40
CA ASN A 56 -0.62 33.21 -10.63
C ASN A 56 0.81 32.66 -10.48
N GLY A 57 0.96 31.40 -10.05
CA GLY A 57 2.25 30.77 -9.79
C GLY A 57 2.84 31.09 -8.41
N THR A 58 2.06 31.69 -7.50
CA THR A 58 2.49 32.03 -6.14
C THR A 58 2.54 30.77 -5.26
N PRO A 59 3.71 30.36 -4.74
CA PRO A 59 3.88 29.10 -4.01
C PRO A 59 3.71 29.24 -2.49
N PHE A 60 3.02 28.27 -1.90
CA PHE A 60 2.76 28.15 -0.46
C PHE A 60 2.95 26.70 0.04
N LEU A 61 3.15 26.55 1.35
CA LEU A 61 3.15 25.23 1.98
C LEU A 61 1.71 24.72 2.17
N PRO A 62 1.41 23.44 1.82
CA PRO A 62 0.09 22.85 2.02
C PRO A 62 -0.40 22.95 3.47
N SER A 63 0.47 22.64 4.44
CA SER A 63 0.17 22.73 5.88
C SER A 63 -0.26 24.14 6.33
N GLN A 64 0.31 25.19 5.73
CA GLN A 64 -0.03 26.57 6.06
C GLN A 64 -1.33 27.04 5.39
N LEU A 65 -1.60 26.59 4.15
CA LEU A 65 -2.89 26.82 3.51
C LEU A 65 -4.01 26.15 4.32
N LEU A 66 -3.77 24.94 4.81
CA LEU A 66 -4.71 24.22 5.67
C LEU A 66 -4.95 24.95 7.00
N ASP A 67 -3.90 25.32 7.73
CA ASP A 67 -4.04 26.05 9.00
C ASP A 67 -4.78 27.39 8.82
N ARG A 68 -4.47 28.12 7.74
CA ARG A 68 -5.15 29.36 7.38
C ARG A 68 -6.63 29.15 7.05
N TYR A 69 -6.99 28.05 6.39
CA TYR A 69 -8.38 27.72 6.11
C TYR A 69 -9.13 27.36 7.39
N LEU A 70 -8.57 26.45 8.20
CA LEU A 70 -9.19 25.94 9.43
C LEU A 70 -9.34 27.02 10.52
N SER A 71 -8.40 27.96 10.62
CA SER A 71 -8.46 29.06 11.61
C SER A 71 -9.59 30.06 11.37
N LYS A 72 -10.18 30.08 10.17
CA LYS A 72 -11.32 30.94 9.83
C LYS A 72 -12.68 30.27 10.08
N LEU A 73 -12.71 29.00 10.46
CA LEU A 73 -13.94 28.26 10.69
C LEU A 73 -14.62 28.67 12.00
N PRO A 74 -15.96 28.61 12.07
CA PRO A 74 -16.68 28.94 13.28
C PRO A 74 -16.46 27.85 14.36
N LEU A 75 -16.43 28.28 15.63
CA LEU A 75 -16.31 27.35 16.77
C LEU A 75 -17.57 26.52 17.03
N LYS A 76 -18.73 26.98 16.52
CA LYS A 76 -20.05 26.33 16.60
C LYS A 76 -20.74 26.38 15.23
N GLY A 77 -21.40 25.31 14.84
CA GLY A 77 -21.91 25.11 13.49
C GLY A 77 -20.80 24.74 12.50
N PHE A 78 -19.89 23.84 12.88
CA PHE A 78 -18.75 23.45 12.05
C PHE A 78 -19.21 22.93 10.66
N PRO A 79 -18.72 23.52 9.54
CA PRO A 79 -19.13 23.15 8.19
C PRO A 79 -18.41 21.89 7.70
N TYR A 80 -18.84 20.74 8.19
CA TYR A 80 -18.19 19.44 7.95
C TYR A 80 -17.96 19.14 6.45
N GLU A 81 -19.00 19.25 5.64
CA GLU A 81 -18.96 18.83 4.23
C GLU A 81 -17.97 19.68 3.42
N GLU A 82 -18.01 21.01 3.59
CA GLU A 82 -17.14 21.95 2.91
C GLU A 82 -15.68 21.76 3.31
N VAL A 83 -15.41 21.49 4.59
CA VAL A 83 -14.06 21.27 5.09
C VAL A 83 -13.48 19.95 4.59
N VAL A 84 -14.29 18.88 4.56
CA VAL A 84 -13.86 17.60 3.97
C VAL A 84 -13.49 17.80 2.51
N ILE A 85 -14.31 18.48 1.70
CA ILE A 85 -14.00 18.74 0.28
C ILE A 85 -12.64 19.41 0.12
N PHE A 86 -12.36 20.45 0.92
CA PHE A 86 -11.07 21.13 0.88
C PHE A 86 -9.90 20.22 1.26
N CYS A 87 -10.02 19.51 2.39
CA CYS A 87 -8.97 18.60 2.86
C CYS A 87 -8.68 17.49 1.83
N ASP A 88 -9.73 16.96 1.20
CA ASP A 88 -9.62 15.90 0.21
C ASP A 88 -8.97 16.42 -1.09
N ALA A 89 -9.29 17.64 -1.52
CA ALA A 89 -8.64 18.30 -2.65
C ALA A 89 -7.16 18.57 -2.39
N LEU A 90 -6.84 19.13 -1.21
CA LEU A 90 -5.47 19.44 -0.82
C LEU A 90 -4.63 18.17 -0.65
N ARG A 91 -5.19 17.10 -0.06
CA ARG A 91 -4.55 15.79 0.07
C ARG A 91 -4.23 15.17 -1.29
N ARG A 92 -5.18 15.21 -2.25
CA ARG A 92 -4.95 14.69 -3.60
C ARG A 92 -3.89 15.49 -4.34
N LEU A 93 -3.81 16.80 -4.09
CA LEU A 93 -2.86 17.69 -4.74
C LEU A 93 -1.44 17.59 -4.17
N ALA A 94 -1.29 17.57 -2.84
CA ALA A 94 0.01 17.69 -2.18
C ALA A 94 0.48 16.41 -1.46
N GLY A 95 -0.41 15.44 -1.25
CA GLY A 95 -0.15 14.23 -0.47
C GLY A 95 -0.55 14.36 1.01
N TRP A 96 -0.83 13.22 1.65
CA TRP A 96 -1.29 13.15 3.03
C TRP A 96 -0.24 13.66 4.04
N LYS A 97 1.04 13.30 3.84
CA LYS A 97 2.15 13.66 4.73
C LYS A 97 2.41 15.16 4.84
N GLU A 98 1.96 15.95 3.86
CA GLU A 98 2.10 17.41 3.89
C GLU A 98 1.04 18.09 4.77
N ILE A 99 -0.01 17.37 5.20
CA ILE A 99 -1.15 17.96 5.93
C ILE A 99 -1.53 17.20 7.22
N ASP A 100 -1.07 15.95 7.40
CA ASP A 100 -1.48 15.08 8.51
C ASP A 100 -1.25 15.73 9.89
N HIS A 101 -0.07 16.30 10.10
CA HIS A 101 0.33 16.94 11.35
C HIS A 101 -0.56 18.12 11.69
N THR A 102 -0.87 18.98 10.71
CA THR A 102 -1.75 20.13 10.90
C THR A 102 -3.16 19.69 11.27
N LEU A 103 -3.69 18.64 10.62
CA LEU A 103 -5.00 18.08 10.97
C LEU A 103 -5.02 17.52 12.39
N ARG A 104 -3.98 16.78 12.79
CA ARG A 104 -3.87 16.25 14.16
C ARG A 104 -3.83 17.36 15.20
N GLN A 105 -3.00 18.39 14.99
CA GLN A 105 -2.93 19.56 15.87
C GLN A 105 -4.26 20.31 15.94
N TYR A 106 -5.01 20.37 14.85
CA TYR A 106 -6.34 20.97 14.85
C TYR A 106 -7.32 20.17 15.72
N ILE A 107 -7.34 18.84 15.61
CA ILE A 107 -8.19 17.97 16.45
C ILE A 107 -7.79 18.07 17.93
N GLU A 108 -6.50 18.10 18.23
CA GLU A 108 -5.99 18.30 19.59
C GLU A 108 -6.55 19.60 20.20
N LYS A 109 -6.42 20.73 19.50
CA LYS A 109 -6.90 22.03 19.99
C LYS A 109 -8.42 22.15 20.04
N GLN A 110 -9.12 21.68 19.01
CA GLN A 110 -10.55 21.94 18.86
C GLN A 110 -11.45 20.87 19.49
N VAL A 111 -10.95 19.66 19.67
CA VAL A 111 -11.72 18.55 20.26
C VAL A 111 -11.16 18.19 21.64
N GLN A 112 -9.86 17.86 21.72
CA GLN A 112 -9.27 17.38 22.97
C GLN A 112 -9.25 18.48 24.04
N GLU A 113 -8.60 19.61 23.78
CA GLU A 113 -8.49 20.72 24.75
C GLU A 113 -9.85 21.36 25.10
N ARG A 114 -10.82 21.33 24.18
CA ARG A 114 -12.14 21.94 24.36
C ARG A 114 -13.13 21.08 25.16
N TYR A 115 -13.07 19.75 25.01
CA TYR A 115 -14.09 18.85 25.56
C TYR A 115 -13.56 17.90 26.64
N PHE A 116 -12.25 17.84 26.83
CA PHE A 116 -11.62 16.91 27.78
C PHE A 116 -10.67 17.59 28.75
N GLU A 117 -10.68 17.09 29.98
CA GLU A 117 -9.57 17.24 30.91
C GLU A 117 -8.47 16.26 30.52
N VAL A 118 -7.28 16.78 30.22
CA VAL A 118 -6.12 16.01 29.76
C VAL A 118 -5.25 15.65 30.96
N GLY A 119 -5.11 14.35 31.22
CA GLY A 119 -4.26 13.85 32.30
C GLY A 119 -2.78 13.77 31.94
N GLU A 120 -1.96 13.38 32.92
CA GLU A 120 -0.54 13.10 32.68
C GLU A 120 -0.37 11.77 31.95
N LYS A 121 0.63 11.70 31.06
CA LYS A 121 1.00 10.44 30.40
C LYS A 121 1.51 9.45 31.44
N GLU A 122 1.09 8.19 31.34
CA GLU A 122 1.51 7.13 32.25
C GLU A 122 3.04 6.93 32.20
N ASP A 123 3.62 7.05 31.02
CA ASP A 123 5.07 7.01 30.80
C ASP A 123 5.50 7.77 29.53
N TYR A 124 6.81 7.76 29.27
CA TYR A 124 7.40 8.38 28.07
C TYR A 124 6.97 7.69 26.75
N PHE A 125 6.58 6.41 26.81
CA PHE A 125 6.22 5.62 25.63
C PHE A 125 4.74 5.75 25.24
N SER A 126 3.92 6.29 26.15
CA SER A 126 2.50 6.54 25.94
C SER A 126 2.32 7.60 24.84
N PRO A 127 1.78 7.23 23.66
CA PRO A 127 1.71 8.14 22.52
C PRO A 127 0.78 9.32 22.82
N PHE A 128 -0.31 9.08 23.55
CA PHE A 128 -1.32 10.07 23.90
C PHE A 128 -1.60 10.05 25.42
N PRO A 129 -1.92 11.21 26.02
CA PRO A 129 -2.36 11.28 27.41
C PRO A 129 -3.79 10.72 27.58
N PRO A 130 -4.15 10.22 28.78
CA PRO A 130 -5.53 9.89 29.09
C PRO A 130 -6.40 11.16 29.05
N CYS A 131 -7.62 11.04 28.53
CA CYS A 131 -8.57 12.14 28.39
C CYS A 131 -9.91 11.75 28.98
N ALA A 132 -10.44 12.58 29.89
CA ALA A 132 -11.77 12.43 30.49
C ALA A 132 -12.65 13.62 30.10
N VAL A 133 -13.92 13.39 29.79
CA VAL A 133 -14.84 14.47 29.41
C VAL A 133 -14.96 15.50 30.54
N TRP A 134 -14.89 16.80 30.20
CA TRP A 134 -15.09 17.88 31.18
C TRP A 134 -16.41 17.70 31.93
N PRO A 135 -16.42 17.66 33.28
CA PRO A 135 -17.63 17.44 34.06
C PRO A 135 -18.75 18.47 33.79
N GLU A 136 -18.38 19.70 33.44
CA GLU A 136 -19.29 20.80 33.17
C GLU A 136 -19.74 20.89 31.71
N LEU A 137 -19.24 20.03 30.82
CA LEU A 137 -19.56 20.06 29.39
C LEU A 137 -21.03 19.69 29.18
N ARG A 138 -21.78 20.62 28.61
CA ARG A 138 -23.19 20.38 28.28
C ARG A 138 -23.33 19.74 26.90
N PRO A 139 -24.29 18.82 26.71
CA PRO A 139 -24.50 18.19 25.41
C PRO A 139 -24.73 19.16 24.24
N GLU A 140 -25.30 20.34 24.49
CA GLU A 140 -25.61 21.36 23.47
C GLU A 140 -24.41 22.21 23.03
N ASP A 141 -23.31 22.12 23.79
CA ASP A 141 -22.03 22.79 23.49
C ASP A 141 -21.11 21.90 22.64
N ILE A 142 -21.48 20.63 22.46
CA ILE A 142 -20.79 19.68 21.60
C ILE A 142 -21.20 19.92 20.15
N ASP A 143 -20.23 20.31 19.32
CA ASP A 143 -20.43 20.48 17.89
C ASP A 143 -20.33 19.14 17.14
N GLU A 144 -21.45 18.66 16.60
CA GLU A 144 -21.49 17.39 15.87
C GLU A 144 -20.73 17.43 14.54
N GLY A 145 -20.69 18.59 13.86
CA GLY A 145 -19.93 18.75 12.62
C GLY A 145 -18.43 18.58 12.87
N LEU A 146 -17.93 19.13 13.98
CA LEU A 146 -16.54 18.98 14.40
C LEU A 146 -16.21 17.54 14.79
N LEU A 147 -17.11 16.82 15.48
CA LEU A 147 -16.90 15.41 15.81
C LEU A 147 -16.90 14.52 14.55
N ARG A 148 -17.76 14.81 13.56
CA ARG A 148 -17.72 14.15 12.25
C ARG A 148 -16.41 14.43 11.52
N PHE A 149 -15.89 15.65 11.61
CA PHE A 149 -14.59 16.01 11.06
C PHE A 149 -13.43 15.26 11.75
N ALA A 150 -13.49 15.09 13.07
CA ALA A 150 -12.54 14.27 13.82
C ALA A 150 -12.56 12.80 13.34
N CYS A 151 -13.75 12.22 13.14
CA CYS A 151 -13.89 10.90 12.53
C CYS A 151 -13.27 10.84 11.12
N TYR A 152 -13.48 11.86 10.29
CA TYR A 152 -12.85 11.95 8.97
C TYR A 152 -11.32 11.95 9.07
N VAL A 153 -10.74 12.77 9.96
CA VAL A 153 -9.28 12.82 10.17
C VAL A 153 -8.74 11.46 10.62
N ALA A 154 -9.44 10.77 11.54
CA ALA A 154 -9.07 9.42 11.98
C ALA A 154 -9.10 8.41 10.82
N VAL A 155 -10.15 8.46 9.97
CA VAL A 155 -10.23 7.63 8.77
C VAL A 155 -9.07 7.91 7.82
N CYS A 156 -8.71 9.18 7.59
CA CYS A 156 -7.56 9.51 6.75
C CYS A 156 -6.24 8.96 7.30
N TYR A 157 -6.04 8.95 8.62
CA TYR A 157 -4.89 8.28 9.22
C TYR A 157 -4.89 6.77 8.97
N THR A 158 -6.04 6.13 8.96
CA THR A 158 -6.14 4.69 8.65
C THR A 158 -5.90 4.39 7.17
N VAL A 159 -6.39 5.26 6.28
CA VAL A 159 -6.39 5.02 4.83
C VAL A 159 -5.09 5.48 4.17
N TYR A 160 -4.52 6.59 4.62
CA TYR A 160 -3.37 7.24 3.99
C TYR A 160 -2.15 7.35 4.91
N GLY A 161 -2.30 7.00 6.18
CA GLY A 161 -1.22 7.05 7.16
C GLY A 161 -0.28 5.84 7.06
N LEU A 162 0.82 5.93 7.82
CA LEU A 162 1.77 4.84 8.01
C LEU A 162 1.18 3.76 8.92
N SER A 163 1.74 2.54 8.87
CA SER A 163 1.21 1.38 9.58
C SER A 163 1.03 1.61 11.09
N PHE A 164 1.91 2.37 11.75
CA PHE A 164 1.82 2.68 13.18
C PHE A 164 0.83 3.81 13.55
N GLU A 165 0.32 4.54 12.57
CA GLU A 165 -0.60 5.68 12.81
C GLU A 165 -2.03 5.23 13.19
N TYR A 166 -2.27 3.91 13.27
CA TYR A 166 -3.47 3.35 13.88
C TYR A 166 -3.67 3.84 15.33
N LEU A 167 -2.58 4.12 16.07
CA LEU A 167 -2.67 4.67 17.43
C LEU A 167 -3.34 6.05 17.44
N THR A 168 -3.04 6.89 16.44
CA THR A 168 -3.67 8.21 16.26
C THR A 168 -5.16 8.04 15.91
N THR A 169 -5.48 7.08 15.05
CA THR A 169 -6.87 6.75 14.71
C THR A 169 -7.65 6.35 15.96
N GLU A 170 -7.14 5.39 16.73
CA GLU A 170 -7.80 4.89 17.95
C GLU A 170 -7.93 5.99 19.01
N HIS A 171 -6.94 6.87 19.16
CA HIS A 171 -7.03 8.02 20.06
C HIS A 171 -8.17 8.96 19.68
N ILE A 172 -8.21 9.42 18.42
CA ILE A 172 -9.23 10.36 17.94
C ILE A 172 -10.63 9.74 18.04
N LEU A 173 -10.79 8.48 17.60
CA LEU A 173 -12.07 7.77 17.72
C LEU A 173 -12.44 7.51 19.18
N GLY A 174 -11.47 7.31 20.07
CA GLY A 174 -11.66 7.20 21.51
C GLY A 174 -12.26 8.48 22.10
N LEU A 175 -11.74 9.66 21.73
CA LEU A 175 -12.32 10.95 22.11
C LEU A 175 -13.78 11.05 21.62
N VAL A 176 -14.02 10.82 20.32
CA VAL A 176 -15.38 10.91 19.77
C VAL A 176 -16.33 9.92 20.45
N SER A 177 -15.87 8.70 20.74
CA SER A 177 -16.69 7.67 21.37
C SER A 177 -17.14 8.03 22.79
N GLN A 178 -16.39 8.84 23.53
CA GLN A 178 -16.80 9.31 24.86
C GLN A 178 -17.96 10.33 24.78
N LEU A 179 -18.03 11.13 23.70
CA LEU A 179 -19.03 12.18 23.53
C LEU A 179 -20.26 11.74 22.72
N ARG A 180 -20.03 10.93 21.67
CA ARG A 180 -21.03 10.44 20.71
C ARG A 180 -20.67 8.99 20.27
N PRO A 181 -20.90 7.99 21.13
CA PRO A 181 -20.54 6.59 20.85
C PRO A 181 -21.20 6.03 19.58
N ASP A 182 -22.42 6.48 19.27
CA ASP A 182 -23.14 6.00 18.09
C ASP A 182 -22.44 6.38 16.78
N MET A 183 -21.76 7.54 16.69
CA MET A 183 -21.01 7.93 15.48
C MET A 183 -19.88 6.94 15.17
N VAL A 184 -19.10 6.55 16.17
CA VAL A 184 -17.99 5.60 16.00
C VAL A 184 -18.53 4.20 15.72
N LYS A 185 -19.66 3.82 16.35
CA LYS A 185 -20.33 2.55 16.10
C LYS A 185 -20.87 2.44 14.67
N GLU A 186 -21.47 3.51 14.14
CA GLU A 186 -21.92 3.59 12.75
C GLU A 186 -20.74 3.45 11.79
N LEU A 187 -19.64 4.17 12.03
CA LEU A 187 -18.41 4.10 11.23
C LEU A 187 -17.84 2.67 11.20
N LYS A 188 -17.77 1.99 12.36
CA LYS A 188 -17.29 0.60 12.46
C LYS A 188 -18.22 -0.39 11.77
N THR A 189 -19.51 -0.11 11.66
CA THR A 189 -20.51 -1.05 11.12
C THR A 189 -20.90 -0.81 9.66
N SER A 190 -20.78 0.41 9.16
CA SER A 190 -21.28 0.83 7.83
C SER A 190 -20.23 1.61 7.03
N GLY A 191 -19.03 1.84 7.58
CA GLY A 191 -17.99 2.65 6.94
C GLY A 191 -18.39 4.11 6.86
N THR A 192 -17.90 4.82 5.85
CA THR A 192 -18.22 6.25 5.66
C THR A 192 -19.63 6.48 5.08
N GLY A 193 -20.32 5.40 4.69
CA GLY A 193 -21.62 5.46 4.02
C GLY A 193 -21.55 5.69 2.50
N LYS A 194 -20.35 5.89 1.93
CA LYS A 194 -20.15 6.10 0.49
C LYS A 194 -20.33 4.83 -0.35
N LEU A 195 -20.05 3.66 0.23
CA LEU A 195 -20.20 2.38 -0.47
C LEU A 195 -21.69 2.04 -0.71
N PRO A 196 -22.06 1.42 -1.84
CA PRO A 196 -23.41 0.93 -2.06
C PRO A 196 -23.89 -0.06 -0.99
N PRO A 197 -25.19 -0.11 -0.61
CA PRO A 197 -25.68 -0.98 0.46
C PRO A 197 -25.36 -2.48 0.28
N ASN A 198 -25.39 -2.97 -0.96
CA ASN A 198 -25.07 -4.36 -1.33
C ASN A 198 -23.56 -4.69 -1.29
N ILE A 199 -22.70 -3.65 -1.18
CA ILE A 199 -21.26 -3.75 -0.97
C ILE A 199 -20.93 -3.55 0.50
N GLN A 200 -21.64 -2.69 1.23
CA GLN A 200 -21.44 -2.57 2.68
C GLN A 200 -21.73 -3.90 3.40
N LYS A 201 -22.85 -4.55 3.05
CA LYS A 201 -23.25 -5.84 3.62
C LYS A 201 -23.91 -6.70 2.55
N ARG A 202 -23.41 -7.92 2.40
CA ARG A 202 -23.97 -8.95 1.52
C ARG A 202 -24.19 -10.23 2.31
N LYS A 203 -25.39 -10.78 2.23
CA LYS A 203 -25.73 -12.07 2.81
C LYS A 203 -26.40 -12.94 1.77
N THR A 204 -25.80 -14.08 1.51
CA THR A 204 -26.25 -15.02 0.47
C THR A 204 -26.44 -16.39 1.09
N LYS A 205 -26.73 -17.40 0.26
CA LYS A 205 -26.77 -18.80 0.70
C LYS A 205 -25.37 -19.31 1.07
N HIS A 206 -24.32 -18.84 0.37
CA HIS A 206 -22.95 -19.35 0.50
C HIS A 206 -22.10 -18.53 1.48
N LEU A 207 -22.31 -17.22 1.59
CA LEU A 207 -21.45 -16.37 2.41
C LEU A 207 -22.18 -15.20 3.09
N THR A 208 -21.48 -14.60 4.04
CA THR A 208 -21.73 -13.24 4.52
C THR A 208 -20.48 -12.42 4.28
N ALA A 209 -20.61 -11.29 3.60
CA ALA A 209 -19.52 -10.37 3.34
C ALA A 209 -19.89 -8.95 3.75
N SER A 210 -18.89 -8.17 4.11
CA SER A 210 -19.02 -6.74 4.39
C SER A 210 -17.73 -6.02 4.03
N ALA A 211 -17.85 -4.83 3.44
CA ALA A 211 -16.73 -3.93 3.17
C ALA A 211 -16.91 -2.65 3.99
N ASN A 212 -15.81 -2.17 4.55
CA ASN A 212 -15.75 -0.95 5.33
C ASN A 212 -14.61 -0.10 4.76
N ASP A 213 -14.96 0.97 4.06
CA ASP A 213 -14.02 1.91 3.45
C ASP A 213 -13.34 2.81 4.49
N ALA A 214 -13.97 3.09 5.63
CA ALA A 214 -13.40 3.88 6.71
C ALA A 214 -12.17 3.20 7.36
N PHE A 215 -12.20 1.87 7.43
CA PHE A 215 -11.12 1.06 8.00
C PHE A 215 -10.44 0.15 6.98
N ALA A 216 -10.62 0.45 5.68
CA ALA A 216 -10.06 -0.31 4.56
C ALA A 216 -10.16 -1.84 4.76
N THR A 217 -11.32 -2.35 5.19
CA THR A 217 -11.46 -3.76 5.60
C THR A 217 -12.55 -4.47 4.81
N ILE A 218 -12.19 -5.62 4.24
CA ILE A 218 -13.12 -6.55 3.62
C ILE A 218 -13.22 -7.80 4.49
N ARG A 219 -14.41 -8.11 4.99
CA ARG A 219 -14.69 -9.32 5.77
C ARG A 219 -15.54 -10.26 4.94
N ILE A 220 -15.12 -11.52 4.82
CA ILE A 220 -15.87 -12.56 4.12
C ILE A 220 -15.90 -13.80 5.01
N THR A 221 -17.09 -14.25 5.37
CA THR A 221 -17.31 -15.53 6.06
C THR A 221 -18.06 -16.47 5.13
N ALA A 222 -17.36 -17.45 4.60
CA ALA A 222 -17.89 -18.51 3.75
C ALA A 222 -18.50 -19.62 4.62
N ARG A 223 -19.67 -20.14 4.22
CA ARG A 223 -20.37 -21.24 4.90
C ARG A 223 -19.98 -22.61 4.36
N ASP A 224 -19.54 -22.65 3.11
CA ASP A 224 -19.05 -23.84 2.42
C ASP A 224 -17.80 -23.47 1.59
N CYS A 225 -17.16 -24.47 0.97
CA CYS A 225 -16.00 -24.26 0.09
C CYS A 225 -16.27 -24.71 -1.35
N THR A 226 -17.54 -24.66 -1.80
CA THR A 226 -17.91 -25.02 -3.17
C THR A 226 -17.39 -24.00 -4.20
N GLU A 227 -17.37 -24.39 -5.48
CA GLU A 227 -17.04 -23.50 -6.59
C GLU A 227 -17.90 -22.21 -6.55
N GLY A 228 -19.22 -22.37 -6.31
CA GLY A 228 -20.15 -21.24 -6.24
C GLY A 228 -19.86 -20.27 -5.08
N CYS A 229 -19.45 -20.78 -3.91
CA CYS A 229 -19.06 -19.92 -2.80
C CYS A 229 -17.76 -19.15 -3.10
N CYS A 230 -16.78 -19.81 -3.73
CA CYS A 230 -15.52 -19.16 -4.10
C CYS A 230 -15.73 -18.12 -5.21
N ASP A 231 -16.58 -18.41 -6.19
CA ASP A 231 -16.98 -17.48 -7.26
C ASP A 231 -17.64 -16.22 -6.70
N GLU A 232 -18.57 -16.40 -5.75
CA GLU A 232 -19.28 -15.28 -5.11
C GLU A 232 -18.35 -14.43 -4.24
N ALA A 233 -17.40 -15.05 -3.53
CA ALA A 233 -16.39 -14.34 -2.75
C ALA A 233 -15.42 -13.53 -3.64
N LEU A 234 -14.94 -14.12 -4.74
CA LEU A 234 -14.08 -13.43 -5.71
C LEU A 234 -14.81 -12.30 -6.43
N SER A 235 -16.07 -12.52 -6.83
CA SER A 235 -16.90 -11.50 -7.46
C SER A 235 -17.12 -10.32 -6.51
N TYR A 236 -17.42 -10.61 -5.25
CA TYR A 236 -17.54 -9.57 -4.22
C TYR A 236 -16.26 -8.74 -4.07
N LEU A 237 -15.08 -9.39 -4.06
CA LEU A 237 -13.80 -8.66 -4.00
C LEU A 237 -13.62 -7.73 -5.20
N VAL A 238 -13.89 -8.20 -6.42
CA VAL A 238 -13.80 -7.37 -7.62
C VAL A 238 -14.75 -6.17 -7.53
N GLU A 239 -16.02 -6.39 -7.19
CA GLU A 239 -17.02 -5.33 -7.07
C GLU A 239 -16.64 -4.28 -6.00
N VAL A 240 -16.01 -4.70 -4.90
CA VAL A 240 -15.50 -3.78 -3.86
C VAL A 240 -14.36 -2.91 -4.41
N LEU A 241 -13.39 -3.51 -5.11
CA LEU A 241 -12.20 -2.81 -5.62
C LEU A 241 -12.49 -1.91 -6.84
N GLU A 242 -13.62 -2.14 -7.51
CA GLU A 242 -14.15 -1.25 -8.55
C GLU A 242 -14.78 0.02 -7.96
N GLN A 243 -15.12 0.05 -6.66
CA GLN A 243 -15.63 1.27 -6.02
C GLN A 243 -14.53 2.34 -5.95
N PRO A 244 -14.73 3.54 -6.51
CA PRO A 244 -13.74 4.63 -6.47
C PRO A 244 -13.33 5.03 -5.04
N GLU A 245 -14.24 4.87 -4.09
CA GLU A 245 -14.08 5.30 -2.70
C GLU A 245 -13.37 4.27 -1.82
N PHE A 246 -13.22 3.02 -2.29
CA PHE A 246 -12.57 1.99 -1.48
C PHE A 246 -11.04 2.14 -1.51
N PRO A 247 -10.37 2.13 -0.34
CA PRO A 247 -8.91 2.21 -0.25
C PRO A 247 -8.17 1.13 -1.05
N ARG A 248 -6.98 1.48 -1.55
CA ARG A 248 -6.13 0.59 -2.35
C ARG A 248 -5.22 -0.29 -1.48
N SER A 249 -4.77 0.23 -0.34
CA SER A 249 -4.26 -0.55 0.79
C SER A 249 -5.43 -0.98 1.67
N TYR A 250 -5.59 -2.29 1.91
CA TYR A 250 -6.73 -2.82 2.65
C TYR A 250 -6.47 -4.18 3.29
N SER A 251 -7.34 -4.59 4.20
CA SER A 251 -7.32 -5.89 4.87
C SER A 251 -8.35 -6.85 4.27
N ILE A 252 -7.97 -8.11 4.01
CA ILE A 252 -8.92 -9.20 3.76
C ILE A 252 -8.99 -10.12 4.98
N GLU A 253 -10.14 -10.11 5.64
CA GLU A 253 -10.48 -11.04 6.70
C GLU A 253 -11.43 -12.13 6.18
N PHE A 254 -10.84 -13.20 5.65
CA PHE A 254 -11.59 -14.35 5.19
C PHE A 254 -11.67 -15.47 6.25
N ARG A 255 -12.85 -16.07 6.40
CA ARG A 255 -13.09 -17.26 7.23
C ARG A 255 -13.89 -18.28 6.42
N GLY A 256 -13.29 -19.40 6.06
CA GLY A 256 -13.99 -20.55 5.47
C GLY A 256 -13.91 -21.81 6.35
N PRO A 257 -14.74 -22.83 6.06
CA PRO A 257 -14.77 -24.07 6.83
C PRO A 257 -13.51 -24.94 6.64
N GLU A 258 -12.88 -24.93 5.47
CA GLU A 258 -11.67 -25.73 5.20
C GLU A 258 -10.39 -24.94 5.48
N LYS A 259 -9.58 -25.37 6.45
CA LYS A 259 -8.31 -24.73 6.83
C LYS A 259 -7.15 -25.14 5.91
N ILE A 260 -7.33 -24.97 4.62
CA ILE A 260 -6.29 -25.17 3.60
C ILE A 260 -5.56 -23.85 3.30
N TYR A 261 -4.31 -23.95 2.87
CA TYR A 261 -3.44 -22.81 2.55
C TYR A 261 -2.57 -23.19 1.35
N LEU A 262 -1.97 -22.20 0.69
CA LEU A 262 -1.08 -22.44 -0.44
C LEU A 262 0.13 -23.28 -0.01
N PRO A 263 0.58 -24.22 -0.86
CA PRO A 263 1.69 -25.13 -0.55
C PRO A 263 3.06 -24.45 -0.69
N ILE A 264 3.21 -23.25 -0.12
CA ILE A 264 4.42 -22.43 -0.16
C ILE A 264 4.93 -22.27 1.28
N PRO A 265 6.07 -22.89 1.64
CA PRO A 265 6.63 -22.77 2.98
C PRO A 265 6.95 -21.32 3.36
N GLY A 266 6.59 -20.92 4.57
CA GLY A 266 6.85 -19.58 5.10
C GLY A 266 5.74 -18.55 4.86
N LEU A 267 4.71 -18.87 4.08
CA LEU A 267 3.55 -17.98 3.96
C LEU A 267 2.72 -17.92 5.26
N PRO A 268 2.13 -16.76 5.60
CA PRO A 268 1.30 -16.62 6.77
C PRO A 268 -0.01 -17.40 6.62
N LYS A 269 -0.43 -18.10 7.67
CA LYS A 269 -1.70 -18.83 7.73
C LYS A 269 -2.88 -17.88 8.04
N LYS A 270 -3.08 -16.89 7.17
CA LYS A 270 -4.13 -15.86 7.28
C LYS A 270 -5.32 -16.19 6.38
N GLY A 271 -6.45 -15.52 6.63
CA GLY A 271 -7.68 -15.72 5.85
C GLY A 271 -7.49 -15.52 4.35
N VAL A 272 -6.74 -14.49 3.95
CA VAL A 272 -6.46 -14.22 2.52
C VAL A 272 -5.74 -15.39 1.83
N ASN A 273 -4.78 -16.04 2.50
CA ASN A 273 -4.11 -17.23 1.99
C ASN A 273 -5.11 -18.40 1.87
N GLN A 274 -5.96 -18.58 2.88
CA GLN A 274 -7.01 -19.60 2.86
C GLN A 274 -7.98 -19.40 1.67
N LEU A 275 -8.41 -18.16 1.42
CA LEU A 275 -9.34 -17.84 0.33
C LEU A 275 -8.81 -18.31 -1.02
N PHE A 276 -7.57 -17.91 -1.37
CA PHE A 276 -7.01 -18.23 -2.69
C PHE A 276 -6.56 -19.70 -2.79
N ALA A 277 -6.18 -20.33 -1.69
CA ALA A 277 -5.96 -21.78 -1.64
C ALA A 277 -7.24 -22.58 -1.90
N CYS A 278 -8.39 -22.11 -1.41
CA CYS A 278 -9.69 -22.70 -1.74
C CYS A 278 -10.08 -22.47 -3.21
N ALA A 279 -9.97 -21.22 -3.67
CA ALA A 279 -10.45 -20.84 -5.00
C ALA A 279 -9.67 -21.52 -6.14
N VAL A 280 -8.35 -21.66 -6.01
CA VAL A 280 -7.48 -22.20 -7.08
C VAL A 280 -7.79 -23.65 -7.43
N ARG A 281 -8.43 -24.41 -6.53
CA ARG A 281 -8.88 -25.79 -6.80
C ARG A 281 -9.92 -25.89 -7.90
N TYR A 282 -10.53 -24.77 -8.29
CA TYR A 282 -11.57 -24.71 -9.32
C TYR A 282 -11.06 -23.98 -10.57
N PRO A 283 -10.66 -24.69 -11.64
CA PRO A 283 -10.06 -24.10 -12.83
C PRO A 283 -10.90 -23.01 -13.52
N ARG A 284 -12.24 -23.10 -13.41
CA ARG A 284 -13.16 -22.09 -13.95
C ARG A 284 -13.05 -20.73 -13.27
N LEU A 285 -12.55 -20.69 -12.04
CA LEU A 285 -12.39 -19.45 -11.27
C LEU A 285 -11.06 -18.76 -11.54
N HIS A 286 -10.10 -19.42 -12.22
CA HIS A 286 -8.75 -18.88 -12.41
C HIS A 286 -8.74 -17.55 -13.15
N VAL A 287 -9.58 -17.37 -14.17
CA VAL A 287 -9.71 -16.09 -14.89
C VAL A 287 -10.24 -14.98 -13.97
N ARG A 288 -11.16 -15.30 -13.06
CA ARG A 288 -11.65 -14.34 -12.07
C ARG A 288 -10.59 -14.01 -11.03
N MET A 289 -9.77 -14.99 -10.63
CA MET A 289 -8.62 -14.75 -9.76
C MET A 289 -7.59 -13.83 -10.41
N GLU A 290 -7.33 -13.99 -11.71
CA GLU A 290 -6.49 -13.07 -12.49
C GLU A 290 -7.10 -11.67 -12.51
N ASN A 291 -8.40 -11.53 -12.81
CA ASN A 291 -9.07 -10.23 -12.81
C ASN A 291 -8.95 -9.53 -11.45
N TYR A 292 -9.16 -10.26 -10.36
CA TYR A 292 -8.92 -9.74 -9.01
C TYR A 292 -7.47 -9.30 -8.83
N ALA A 293 -6.50 -10.14 -9.19
CA ALA A 293 -5.09 -9.83 -9.02
C ALA A 293 -4.73 -8.55 -9.79
N ARG A 294 -5.09 -8.45 -11.06
CA ARG A 294 -4.81 -7.26 -11.90
C ARG A 294 -5.46 -5.99 -11.37
N LEU A 295 -6.65 -6.10 -10.76
CA LEU A 295 -7.33 -4.95 -10.16
C LEU A 295 -6.70 -4.52 -8.83
N ALA A 296 -6.20 -5.48 -8.05
CA ALA A 296 -5.63 -5.26 -6.72
C ALA A 296 -4.18 -4.76 -6.77
N MET A 297 -3.35 -5.33 -7.66
CA MET A 297 -1.91 -5.08 -7.69
C MET A 297 -1.59 -3.65 -8.15
N ARG A 298 -1.06 -2.84 -7.25
CA ARG A 298 -0.61 -1.46 -7.50
C ARG A 298 0.63 -1.17 -6.68
N GLU A 299 1.65 -0.57 -7.28
CA GLU A 299 2.84 -0.11 -6.57
C GLU A 299 2.46 0.73 -5.34
N ASP A 300 3.27 0.63 -4.28
CA ASP A 300 3.12 1.33 -3.00
C ASP A 300 1.85 1.02 -2.17
N GLU A 301 1.11 -0.04 -2.50
CA GLU A 301 -0.09 -0.45 -1.77
C GLU A 301 0.06 -1.81 -1.06
N TRP A 302 -0.54 -1.96 0.12
CA TRP A 302 -0.25 -3.09 1.02
C TRP A 302 -1.48 -3.72 1.67
N TYR A 303 -1.40 -5.03 1.98
CA TYR A 303 -2.35 -5.67 2.88
C TYR A 303 -2.14 -5.19 4.32
N GLN A 304 -3.11 -4.47 4.88
CA GLN A 304 -2.99 -3.84 6.21
C GLN A 304 -3.07 -4.84 7.40
N ASN A 305 -3.46 -6.09 7.17
CA ASN A 305 -3.58 -7.11 8.23
C ASN A 305 -2.44 -8.15 8.24
N LEU A 306 -1.37 -7.86 7.51
CA LEU A 306 -0.08 -8.56 7.61
C LEU A 306 0.86 -7.75 8.49
N SER A 307 1.81 -8.42 9.15
CA SER A 307 2.86 -7.74 9.91
C SER A 307 3.85 -7.07 8.96
N ASP A 308 4.52 -6.01 9.42
CA ASP A 308 5.53 -5.28 8.62
C ASP A 308 6.62 -6.21 8.04
N GLU A 309 7.04 -7.26 8.78
CA GLU A 309 8.01 -8.26 8.30
C GLU A 309 7.51 -9.14 7.13
N ILE A 310 6.18 -9.20 6.94
CA ILE A 310 5.48 -10.06 5.98
C ILE A 310 4.63 -9.18 5.05
N CYS A 311 5.06 -7.94 4.82
CA CYS A 311 4.35 -7.00 3.98
C CYS A 311 4.18 -7.54 2.55
N ALA A 312 2.97 -7.40 2.01
CA ALA A 312 2.63 -7.94 0.70
C ALA A 312 1.59 -7.08 0.01
N LEU A 313 1.76 -6.95 -1.29
CA LEU A 313 0.86 -6.26 -2.19
C LEU A 313 -0.54 -6.91 -2.18
N PRO A 314 -1.62 -6.13 -2.25
CA PRO A 314 -2.91 -6.66 -2.63
C PRO A 314 -2.82 -7.44 -3.94
N GLY A 315 -3.31 -8.67 -3.95
CA GLY A 315 -3.18 -9.61 -5.08
C GLY A 315 -2.13 -10.73 -4.90
N THR A 316 -1.12 -10.59 -4.03
CA THR A 316 -0.01 -11.56 -3.87
C THR A 316 -0.47 -13.02 -3.81
N PHE A 317 -1.42 -13.34 -2.93
CA PHE A 317 -1.89 -14.72 -2.74
C PHE A 317 -2.65 -15.28 -3.95
N ALA A 318 -3.34 -14.42 -4.73
CA ALA A 318 -4.01 -14.85 -5.95
C ALA A 318 -2.98 -15.19 -7.04
N VAL A 319 -1.98 -14.33 -7.22
CA VAL A 319 -0.86 -14.54 -8.15
C VAL A 319 -0.10 -15.80 -7.78
N PHE A 320 0.26 -15.99 -6.52
CA PHE A 320 1.00 -17.18 -6.08
C PHE A 320 0.22 -18.47 -6.31
N ALA A 321 -1.09 -18.43 -6.06
CA ALA A 321 -1.95 -19.57 -6.35
C ALA A 321 -1.94 -19.91 -7.84
N LEU A 322 -2.17 -18.94 -8.71
CA LEU A 322 -2.21 -19.12 -10.17
C LEU A 322 -0.83 -19.50 -10.75
N GLY A 323 0.25 -18.86 -10.29
CA GLY A 323 1.61 -19.15 -10.73
C GLY A 323 2.03 -20.59 -10.48
N LEU A 324 1.48 -21.22 -9.44
CA LEU A 324 1.63 -22.65 -9.16
C LEU A 324 0.71 -23.56 -9.98
N GLU A 325 -0.18 -23.06 -10.82
CA GLU A 325 -1.02 -23.89 -11.71
C GLU A 325 -0.32 -24.20 -13.04
N GLY A 326 0.51 -23.29 -13.56
CA GLY A 326 1.38 -23.57 -14.70
C GLY A 326 1.66 -22.38 -15.63
N PRO A 327 2.32 -22.64 -16.78
CA PRO A 327 2.87 -21.62 -17.69
C PRO A 327 1.90 -20.53 -18.14
N LYS A 328 0.60 -20.87 -18.21
CA LYS A 328 -0.47 -19.93 -18.56
C LYS A 328 -0.45 -18.66 -17.70
N TRP A 329 -0.01 -18.75 -16.45
CA TRP A 329 -0.10 -17.66 -15.48
C TRP A 329 1.24 -16.99 -15.18
N TRP A 330 2.34 -17.42 -15.80
CA TRP A 330 3.67 -16.89 -15.47
C TRP A 330 3.86 -15.44 -15.93
N GLY A 331 3.16 -15.00 -16.98
CA GLY A 331 3.10 -13.58 -17.33
C GLY A 331 2.51 -12.72 -16.21
N LEU A 332 1.42 -13.17 -15.55
CA LEU A 332 0.85 -12.49 -14.38
C LEU A 332 1.83 -12.47 -13.20
N VAL A 333 2.64 -13.51 -13.04
CA VAL A 333 3.68 -13.57 -12.01
C VAL A 333 4.78 -12.54 -12.28
N CYS A 334 5.24 -12.40 -13.53
CA CYS A 334 6.20 -11.37 -13.90
C CYS A 334 5.62 -9.96 -13.66
N ASP A 335 4.39 -9.70 -14.13
CA ASP A 335 3.68 -8.43 -13.90
C ASP A 335 3.60 -8.09 -12.40
N TYR A 336 3.41 -9.09 -11.54
CA TYR A 336 3.38 -8.92 -10.09
C TYR A 336 4.77 -8.56 -9.53
N LEU A 337 5.81 -9.28 -9.94
CA LEU A 337 7.18 -9.08 -9.47
C LEU A 337 7.71 -7.69 -9.86
N ASP A 338 7.34 -7.18 -11.03
CA ASP A 338 7.69 -5.83 -11.48
C ASP A 338 7.09 -4.72 -10.62
N ARG A 339 6.01 -5.01 -9.87
CA ARG A 339 5.32 -4.07 -8.97
C ARG A 339 5.73 -4.23 -7.51
N CYS A 340 6.56 -5.23 -7.20
CA CYS A 340 7.06 -5.42 -5.86
C CYS A 340 8.17 -4.41 -5.58
N ASP A 341 8.02 -3.66 -4.50
CA ASP A 341 9.07 -2.83 -3.94
C ASP A 341 10.20 -3.71 -3.37
N ASP A 342 11.44 -3.34 -3.69
CA ASP A 342 12.65 -4.11 -3.41
C ASP A 342 13.11 -4.03 -1.95
N GLU A 343 12.59 -3.07 -1.17
CA GLU A 343 12.96 -2.84 0.22
C GLU A 343 12.08 -3.60 1.23
N HIS A 344 10.79 -3.79 0.95
CA HIS A 344 9.81 -4.15 2.00
C HIS A 344 9.12 -5.52 1.84
N SER A 345 9.06 -6.11 0.64
CA SER A 345 8.34 -7.38 0.45
C SER A 345 9.25 -8.60 0.51
N SER A 346 8.90 -9.59 1.35
CA SER A 346 9.70 -10.80 1.61
C SER A 346 9.04 -12.10 1.12
N LEU A 347 7.78 -12.04 0.69
CA LEU A 347 6.99 -13.24 0.38
C LEU A 347 7.29 -13.82 -1.01
N GLN A 348 7.71 -12.98 -1.95
CA GLN A 348 8.05 -13.38 -3.31
C GLN A 348 9.28 -14.30 -3.34
N GLU A 349 10.25 -14.15 -2.40
CA GLU A 349 11.34 -15.12 -2.21
C GLU A 349 10.79 -16.54 -1.99
N LYS A 350 9.82 -16.68 -1.07
CA LYS A 350 9.24 -17.98 -0.71
C LYS A 350 8.50 -18.59 -1.89
N PHE A 351 7.78 -17.76 -2.65
CA PHE A 351 7.11 -18.19 -3.87
C PHE A 351 8.11 -18.66 -4.92
N ILE A 352 9.17 -17.90 -5.22
CA ILE A 352 10.20 -18.26 -6.21
C ILE A 352 10.83 -19.62 -5.86
N HIS A 353 11.15 -19.85 -4.59
CA HIS A 353 11.69 -21.14 -4.14
C HIS A 353 10.71 -22.29 -4.41
N ALA A 354 9.43 -22.12 -4.03
CA ALA A 354 8.40 -23.14 -4.25
C ALA A 354 8.13 -23.37 -5.75
N PHE A 355 8.16 -22.30 -6.55
CA PHE A 355 7.94 -22.30 -7.98
C PHE A 355 9.01 -23.12 -8.72
N PHE A 356 10.29 -22.79 -8.51
CA PHE A 356 11.40 -23.52 -9.15
C PHE A 356 11.55 -24.94 -8.62
N LYS A 357 11.16 -25.21 -7.37
CA LYS A 357 11.07 -26.58 -6.86
C LYS A 357 10.02 -27.42 -7.60
N LYS A 358 8.93 -26.80 -8.06
CA LYS A 358 7.85 -27.48 -8.79
C LYS A 358 8.14 -27.63 -10.29
N TYR A 359 8.64 -26.58 -10.93
CA TYR A 359 8.76 -26.51 -12.39
C TYR A 359 10.20 -26.63 -12.91
N GLY A 360 11.20 -26.52 -12.05
CA GLY A 360 12.60 -26.50 -12.46
C GLY A 360 12.98 -25.28 -13.30
N PHE A 361 14.18 -25.32 -13.85
CA PHE A 361 14.75 -24.27 -14.68
C PHE A 361 14.56 -24.62 -16.15
N THR A 362 13.66 -23.89 -16.82
CA THR A 362 13.30 -24.08 -18.23
C THR A 362 13.27 -22.72 -18.90
N ALA A 363 13.31 -22.69 -20.24
CA ALA A 363 13.21 -21.43 -20.99
C ALA A 363 11.96 -20.62 -20.61
N GLN A 364 10.84 -21.29 -20.33
CA GLN A 364 9.60 -20.62 -19.94
C GLN A 364 9.62 -20.15 -18.47
N SER A 365 10.30 -20.84 -17.56
CA SER A 365 10.29 -20.51 -16.12
C SER A 365 11.35 -19.49 -15.72
N LEU A 366 12.45 -19.38 -16.47
CA LEU A 366 13.55 -18.46 -16.18
C LEU A 366 13.20 -16.96 -16.14
N PRO A 367 12.28 -16.43 -16.97
CA PRO A 367 11.84 -15.04 -16.83
C PRO A 367 11.38 -14.72 -15.41
N VAL A 368 10.66 -15.63 -14.75
CA VAL A 368 10.21 -15.47 -13.35
C VAL A 368 11.40 -15.29 -12.39
N LEU A 369 12.54 -15.91 -12.65
CA LEU A 369 13.75 -15.70 -11.83
C LEU A 369 14.34 -14.31 -12.04
N VAL A 370 14.40 -13.82 -13.29
CA VAL A 370 14.98 -12.51 -13.61
C VAL A 370 14.15 -11.40 -12.97
N HIS A 371 12.83 -11.39 -13.21
CA HIS A 371 11.90 -10.47 -12.54
C HIS A 371 11.97 -10.64 -11.01
N GLY A 372 12.11 -11.87 -10.54
CA GLY A 372 12.23 -12.17 -9.11
C GLY A 372 13.45 -11.53 -8.47
N VAL A 373 14.60 -11.61 -9.13
CA VAL A 373 15.85 -10.97 -8.66
C VAL A 373 15.73 -9.44 -8.66
N GLN A 374 15.02 -8.86 -9.62
CA GLN A 374 14.80 -7.41 -9.69
C GLN A 374 13.79 -6.92 -8.62
N SER A 375 12.87 -7.79 -8.20
CA SER A 375 11.81 -7.46 -7.24
C SER A 375 12.24 -7.41 -5.76
N MET A 376 13.53 -7.62 -5.44
CA MET A 376 14.02 -7.58 -4.05
C MET A 376 15.54 -7.39 -3.95
N GLN A 377 15.97 -6.76 -2.86
CA GLN A 377 17.39 -6.72 -2.52
C GLN A 377 17.88 -8.09 -2.03
N ASN A 378 18.64 -8.78 -2.87
CA ASN A 378 19.29 -10.06 -2.58
C ASN A 378 18.33 -11.24 -2.34
N LEU A 379 17.74 -11.76 -3.42
CA LEU A 379 17.05 -13.06 -3.40
C LEU A 379 17.95 -14.16 -2.82
N LYS A 380 17.53 -14.75 -1.69
CA LYS A 380 18.34 -15.79 -1.04
C LYS A 380 18.36 -17.06 -1.88
N PRO A 381 19.53 -17.69 -2.06
CA PRO A 381 19.62 -18.93 -2.82
C PRO A 381 18.98 -20.11 -2.06
N ALA A 382 18.15 -20.89 -2.76
CA ALA A 382 17.66 -22.17 -2.27
C ALA A 382 18.69 -23.27 -2.54
N LYS A 383 18.91 -24.17 -1.57
CA LYS A 383 19.93 -25.23 -1.68
C LYS A 383 19.66 -26.16 -2.86
N GLU A 384 18.39 -26.39 -3.14
CA GLU A 384 17.89 -27.29 -4.17
C GLU A 384 18.15 -26.76 -5.59
N PHE A 385 18.29 -25.45 -5.78
CA PHE A 385 18.43 -24.84 -7.13
C PHE A 385 19.65 -25.36 -7.86
N ARG A 386 20.77 -25.54 -7.14
CA ARG A 386 22.02 -26.09 -7.70
C ARG A 386 21.85 -27.49 -8.28
N THR A 387 20.97 -28.30 -7.70
CA THR A 387 20.68 -29.65 -8.18
C THR A 387 19.70 -29.61 -9.35
N LEU A 388 18.66 -28.76 -9.25
CA LEU A 388 17.63 -28.65 -10.29
C LEU A 388 18.20 -28.13 -11.61
N ILE A 389 19.16 -27.21 -11.57
CA ILE A 389 19.77 -26.62 -12.76
C ILE A 389 20.89 -27.48 -13.38
N ALA A 390 21.30 -28.56 -12.72
CA ALA A 390 22.47 -29.37 -13.11
C ALA A 390 22.16 -30.36 -14.24
N ASN A 391 21.61 -29.86 -15.35
CA ASN A 391 21.34 -30.62 -16.56
C ASN A 391 21.54 -29.72 -17.79
N GLU A 392 21.63 -30.33 -18.97
CA GLU A 392 21.94 -29.62 -20.21
C GLU A 392 20.87 -28.59 -20.60
N GLU A 393 19.59 -28.99 -20.58
CA GLU A 393 18.44 -28.17 -20.98
C GLU A 393 18.33 -26.90 -20.14
N SER A 394 18.46 -27.02 -18.82
CA SER A 394 18.39 -25.87 -17.92
C SER A 394 19.56 -24.89 -18.10
N LEU A 395 20.76 -25.39 -18.39
CA LEU A 395 21.93 -24.53 -18.66
C LEU A 395 21.82 -23.84 -20.02
N ASP A 396 21.28 -24.51 -21.03
CA ASP A 396 21.00 -23.88 -22.33
C ASP A 396 19.98 -22.77 -22.21
N ALA A 397 18.88 -23.03 -21.50
CA ALA A 397 17.86 -22.02 -21.24
C ALA A 397 18.44 -20.82 -20.48
N LEU A 398 19.38 -21.06 -19.55
CA LEU A 398 20.06 -20.01 -18.80
C LEU A 398 21.02 -19.19 -19.70
N LEU A 399 21.67 -19.82 -20.69
CA LEU A 399 22.48 -19.11 -21.68
C LEU A 399 21.62 -18.31 -22.66
N GLU A 400 20.47 -18.83 -23.04
CA GLU A 400 19.50 -18.13 -23.89
C GLU A 400 19.02 -16.85 -23.21
N ILE A 401 18.57 -16.92 -21.96
CA ILE A 401 18.10 -15.73 -21.24
C ILE A 401 19.24 -14.73 -21.00
N LYS A 402 20.49 -15.19 -20.80
CA LYS A 402 21.68 -14.34 -20.69
C LYS A 402 21.86 -13.45 -21.93
N GLY A 403 21.61 -14.02 -23.11
CA GLY A 403 21.70 -13.32 -24.39
C GLY A 403 20.57 -12.32 -24.66
N HIS A 404 19.60 -12.22 -23.75
CA HIS A 404 18.40 -11.39 -23.85
C HIS A 404 18.16 -10.55 -22.58
N LEU A 405 19.16 -10.41 -21.70
CA LEU A 405 19.02 -9.68 -20.44
C LEU A 405 18.74 -8.18 -20.65
N GLU A 406 19.15 -7.63 -21.79
CA GLU A 406 18.90 -6.23 -22.15
C GLU A 406 17.41 -5.88 -22.20
N TYR A 407 16.53 -6.86 -22.47
CA TYR A 407 15.09 -6.64 -22.50
C TYR A 407 14.45 -6.53 -21.10
N TYR A 408 15.21 -6.85 -20.04
CA TYR A 408 14.75 -6.77 -18.65
C TYR A 408 15.24 -5.49 -17.94
N LEU A 409 16.08 -4.69 -18.58
CA LEU A 409 16.52 -3.42 -18.02
C LEU A 409 15.51 -2.31 -18.35
N PRO A 410 15.30 -1.34 -17.43
CA PRO A 410 14.51 -0.15 -17.73
C PRO A 410 15.06 0.58 -18.95
N GLU A 411 14.19 1.17 -19.78
CA GLU A 411 14.60 1.92 -20.98
C GLU A 411 15.64 3.01 -20.67
N GLU A 412 15.53 3.63 -19.49
CA GLU A 412 16.46 4.66 -18.99
C GLU A 412 17.88 4.14 -18.77
N SER A 413 18.04 2.83 -18.55
CA SER A 413 19.33 2.18 -18.37
C SER A 413 20.04 1.96 -19.72
N GLY A 414 19.29 1.98 -20.83
CA GLY A 414 19.80 1.64 -22.16
C GLY A 414 20.59 0.32 -22.18
N ASN A 415 21.64 0.27 -23.01
CA ASN A 415 22.61 -0.85 -23.01
C ASN A 415 23.74 -0.62 -21.99
N ASP A 416 23.43 -0.23 -20.74
CA ASP A 416 24.44 -0.12 -19.70
C ASP A 416 25.01 -1.51 -19.35
N LYS A 417 26.23 -1.75 -19.82
CA LYS A 417 26.98 -2.97 -19.57
C LYS A 417 27.18 -3.27 -18.08
N ARG A 418 27.20 -2.24 -17.22
CA ARG A 418 27.31 -2.44 -15.77
C ARG A 418 26.01 -2.97 -15.19
N ALA A 419 24.88 -2.38 -15.54
CA ALA A 419 23.56 -2.85 -15.11
C ALA A 419 23.31 -4.31 -15.54
N LEU A 420 23.66 -4.68 -16.78
CA LEU A 420 23.59 -6.06 -17.26
C LEU A 420 24.47 -7.02 -16.44
N ALA A 421 25.71 -6.61 -16.14
CA ALA A 421 26.62 -7.42 -15.34
C ALA A 421 26.13 -7.61 -13.90
N TYR A 422 25.50 -6.59 -13.30
CA TYR A 422 24.90 -6.69 -11.97
C TYR A 422 23.70 -7.63 -11.97
N LEU A 423 22.76 -7.45 -12.91
CA LEU A 423 21.60 -8.33 -13.03
C LEU A 423 22.03 -9.78 -13.23
N TRP A 424 22.99 -10.03 -14.12
CA TRP A 424 23.51 -11.37 -14.34
C TRP A 424 24.15 -11.97 -13.09
N ARG A 425 24.97 -11.19 -12.39
CA ARG A 425 25.58 -11.61 -11.12
C ARG A 425 24.51 -12.00 -10.11
N ASP A 426 23.42 -11.26 -10.02
CA ASP A 426 22.37 -11.48 -9.04
C ASP A 426 21.51 -12.70 -9.42
N VAL A 427 21.29 -12.96 -10.72
CA VAL A 427 20.73 -14.24 -11.23
C VAL A 427 21.62 -15.43 -10.85
N LEU A 428 22.93 -15.33 -11.09
CA LEU A 428 23.87 -16.39 -10.70
C LEU A 428 23.90 -16.60 -9.18
N TRP A 429 23.82 -15.51 -8.41
CA TRP A 429 23.74 -15.55 -6.95
C TRP A 429 22.45 -16.24 -6.47
N ALA A 430 21.30 -15.97 -7.07
CA ALA A 430 20.04 -16.62 -6.71
C ALA A 430 20.10 -18.15 -6.88
N ILE A 431 20.87 -18.65 -7.86
CA ILE A 431 20.99 -20.09 -8.15
C ILE A 431 22.09 -20.75 -7.30
N TRP A 432 23.27 -20.13 -7.26
CA TRP A 432 24.47 -20.76 -6.68
C TRP A 432 24.97 -20.08 -5.39
N GLY A 433 24.44 -18.93 -4.98
CA GLY A 433 24.90 -18.18 -3.81
C GLY A 433 26.41 -17.90 -3.87
N THR A 434 27.10 -18.05 -2.74
CA THR A 434 28.57 -17.89 -2.65
C THR A 434 29.37 -18.81 -3.58
N ALA A 435 28.75 -19.84 -4.19
CA ALA A 435 29.42 -20.69 -5.16
C ALA A 435 29.49 -20.05 -6.57
N SER A 436 28.71 -19.00 -6.87
CA SER A 436 28.81 -18.24 -8.11
C SER A 436 30.01 -17.28 -8.13
N GLU A 437 30.53 -16.91 -6.95
CA GLU A 437 31.69 -16.03 -6.81
C GLU A 437 32.94 -16.59 -7.50
N ASN A 438 33.90 -15.70 -7.80
CA ASN A 438 35.15 -16.06 -8.48
C ASN A 438 34.90 -16.82 -9.80
N GLY A 439 33.93 -16.34 -10.57
CA GLY A 439 33.53 -16.92 -11.87
C GLY A 439 33.04 -18.36 -11.76
N GLY A 440 32.36 -18.74 -10.67
CA GLY A 440 31.82 -20.09 -10.50
C GLY A 440 32.87 -21.21 -10.45
N SER A 441 34.14 -20.88 -10.17
CA SER A 441 35.25 -21.84 -10.28
C SER A 441 35.05 -23.13 -9.47
N LYS A 442 34.36 -23.05 -8.31
CA LYS A 442 33.98 -24.23 -7.52
C LYS A 442 32.95 -25.09 -8.25
N VAL A 443 31.92 -24.48 -8.82
CA VAL A 443 30.84 -25.16 -9.55
C VAL A 443 31.40 -25.87 -10.79
N ILE A 444 32.23 -25.18 -11.58
CA ILE A 444 32.85 -25.73 -12.80
C ILE A 444 33.76 -26.92 -12.46
N LYS A 445 34.56 -26.83 -11.39
CA LYS A 445 35.44 -27.93 -10.97
C LYS A 445 34.66 -29.18 -10.58
N SER A 446 33.54 -29.03 -9.88
CA SER A 446 32.68 -30.13 -9.44
C SER A 446 31.71 -30.66 -10.50
N ALA A 447 31.52 -29.95 -11.62
CA ALA A 447 30.56 -30.33 -12.64
C ALA A 447 30.96 -31.64 -13.37
N PRO A 448 29.97 -32.45 -13.81
CA PRO A 448 30.19 -33.56 -14.74
C PRO A 448 30.91 -33.11 -16.00
N LYS A 449 31.71 -34.00 -16.61
CA LYS A 449 32.57 -33.65 -17.75
C LYS A 449 31.75 -33.08 -18.92
N GLU A 450 30.55 -33.61 -19.13
CA GLU A 450 29.62 -33.24 -20.19
C GLU A 450 29.05 -31.83 -20.02
N LEU A 451 28.95 -31.33 -18.79
CA LEU A 451 28.36 -30.00 -18.48
C LEU A 451 29.40 -28.90 -18.27
N LYS A 452 30.69 -29.25 -18.14
CA LYS A 452 31.76 -28.29 -17.80
C LYS A 452 31.84 -27.11 -18.76
N GLU A 453 31.70 -27.37 -20.06
CA GLU A 453 31.75 -26.32 -21.09
C GLU A 453 30.59 -25.34 -20.93
N LYS A 454 29.36 -25.83 -20.69
CA LYS A 454 28.19 -24.97 -20.47
C LYS A 454 28.33 -24.14 -19.20
N TYR A 455 28.81 -24.73 -18.11
CA TYR A 455 29.10 -23.97 -16.89
C TYR A 455 30.15 -22.87 -17.14
N GLN A 456 31.19 -23.13 -17.94
CA GLN A 456 32.16 -22.11 -18.32
C GLN A 456 31.51 -20.95 -19.09
N GLN A 457 30.59 -21.24 -20.02
CA GLN A 457 29.86 -20.20 -20.77
C GLN A 457 28.90 -19.39 -19.87
N VAL A 458 28.25 -20.04 -18.91
CA VAL A 458 27.34 -19.39 -17.95
C VAL A 458 28.11 -18.38 -17.09
N PHE A 459 29.27 -18.79 -16.56
CA PHE A 459 30.08 -17.97 -15.64
C PHE A 459 31.07 -17.02 -16.30
N ALA A 460 31.28 -17.12 -17.62
CA ALA A 460 32.06 -16.15 -18.40
C ALA A 460 31.38 -14.79 -18.44
#